data_AF-A0A3S0C0Z0-F1
#
_entry.id   AF-A0A3S0C0Z0-F1
#
_cell.length_a   1.000
_cell.length_b   1.000
_cell.length_c   1.000
_cell.angle_alpha   90.00
_cell.angle_beta   90.00
_cell.angle_gamma   90.00
#
_symmetry.space_group_name_H-M   'P 1'
#
loop_
_entity.id
_entity.type
_entity.pdbx_description
1 polymer ?
#
loop_
_entity_poly.entity_id
_entity_poly.type
_entity_poly.pdbx_seq_one_letter_code
_entity_poly.pdbx_strand_id
1 'polypeptide(L)'
;MTLYLVRHGSAGARDDSDPHDDDRPLDPIGHQQAERIRDWLVHESPVVVRSSPYRRCVQTVDPLAAALGLDVVVDERLAEGTPIEESWALVEELVTTTAVLCSHGDVIPELVSRAQRRGMVVPGKSGCSKGSVWALRHWDDRTFATGLYTPVRV
;
A
#
# COMPACT_ATOMS: atom_id res chain seq x y z
N MET A 1 5.42 6.40 -14.74
CA MET A 1 5.73 6.19 -13.32
C MET A 1 4.87 5.07 -12.77
N THR A 2 5.21 4.58 -11.58
CA THR A 2 4.52 3.45 -10.94
C THR A 2 4.11 3.82 -9.53
N LEU A 3 2.84 3.58 -9.20
CA LEU A 3 2.33 3.73 -7.85
C LEU A 3 2.14 2.33 -7.25
N TYR A 4 2.77 2.08 -6.11
CA TYR A 4 2.70 0.82 -5.39
C TYR A 4 1.71 0.94 -4.24
N LEU A 5 0.63 0.16 -4.25
CA LEU A 5 -0.27 0.01 -3.11
C LEU A 5 0.18 -1.21 -2.29
N VAL A 6 0.52 -1.00 -1.03
CA VAL A 6 1.01 -2.06 -0.13
C VAL A 6 -0.02 -2.30 0.95
N ARG A 7 -0.59 -3.51 1.03
CA ARG A 7 -1.36 -3.88 2.22
C ARG A 7 -0.38 -4.14 3.35
N HIS A 8 -0.65 -3.59 4.54
CA HIS A 8 0.16 -3.85 5.72
C HIS A 8 0.42 -5.36 5.93
N GLY A 9 1.56 -5.67 6.54
CA GLY A 9 1.97 -7.03 6.90
C GLY A 9 1.08 -7.68 7.95
N SER A 10 1.33 -8.94 8.26
CA SER A 10 0.65 -9.64 9.35
C SER A 10 0.85 -8.95 10.70
N ALA A 11 -0.22 -8.85 11.49
CA ALA A 11 -0.28 -8.06 12.73
C ALA A 11 -1.04 -8.82 13.83
N GLY A 12 -1.02 -10.15 13.79
CA GLY A 12 -1.83 -10.99 14.65
C GLY A 12 -3.34 -10.91 14.38
N ALA A 13 -4.11 -11.34 15.39
CA ALA A 13 -5.56 -11.30 15.38
C ALA A 13 -6.06 -9.87 15.64
N ARG A 14 -7.13 -9.49 14.96
CA ARG A 14 -7.87 -8.26 15.22
C ARG A 14 -8.76 -8.48 16.43
N ASP A 15 -8.82 -7.51 17.32
CA ASP A 15 -9.80 -7.44 18.39
C ASP A 15 -10.62 -6.17 18.19
N ASP A 16 -11.86 -6.32 17.71
CA ASP A 16 -12.75 -5.19 17.43
C ASP A 16 -13.21 -4.45 18.69
N SER A 17 -12.96 -5.03 19.88
CA SER A 17 -13.28 -4.40 21.16
C SER A 17 -12.13 -3.56 21.73
N ASP A 18 -10.93 -3.65 21.14
CA ASP A 18 -9.77 -2.87 21.56
C ASP A 18 -9.80 -1.46 20.95
N PRO A 19 -9.96 -0.40 21.76
CA PRO A 19 -9.93 0.97 21.27
C PRO A 19 -8.54 1.41 20.75
N HIS A 20 -7.50 0.58 20.93
CA HIS A 20 -6.12 0.82 20.49
C HIS A 20 -5.67 -0.11 19.35
N ASP A 21 -6.61 -0.66 18.54
CA ASP A 21 -6.23 -1.51 17.40
C ASP A 21 -5.35 -0.79 16.37
N ASP A 22 -5.42 0.55 16.31
CA ASP A 22 -4.56 1.40 15.50
C ASP A 22 -3.07 1.30 15.88
N ASP A 23 -2.78 1.09 17.17
CA ASP A 23 -1.44 0.89 17.72
C ASP A 23 -0.95 -0.56 17.64
N ARG A 24 -1.76 -1.50 17.14
CA ARG A 24 -1.37 -2.91 17.02
C ARG A 24 -0.18 -3.08 16.09
N PRO A 25 0.95 -3.65 16.57
CA PRO A 25 2.16 -3.80 15.77
C PRO A 25 2.06 -4.98 14.80
N LEU A 26 3.03 -5.04 13.88
CA LEU A 26 3.30 -6.25 13.11
C LEU A 26 3.67 -7.40 14.05
N ASP A 27 3.31 -8.62 13.61
CA ASP A 27 3.78 -9.86 14.23
C ASP A 27 5.10 -10.32 13.55
N PRO A 28 5.74 -11.41 14.01
CA PRO A 28 6.98 -11.90 13.39
C PRO A 28 6.88 -12.26 11.90
N ILE A 29 5.68 -12.63 11.42
CA ILE A 29 5.42 -12.88 10.00
C ILE A 29 5.37 -11.53 9.26
N GLY A 30 4.67 -10.54 9.82
CA GLY A 30 4.59 -9.19 9.27
C GLY A 30 5.94 -8.51 9.13
N HIS A 31 6.83 -8.65 10.12
CA HIS A 31 8.20 -8.12 10.01
C HIS A 31 8.99 -8.76 8.86
N GLN A 32 8.88 -10.09 8.66
CA GLN A 32 9.50 -10.74 7.51
C GLN A 32 8.91 -10.28 6.18
N GLN A 33 7.60 -9.98 6.14
CA GLN A 33 6.96 -9.42 4.95
C GLN A 33 7.47 -8.02 4.65
N ALA A 34 7.62 -7.17 5.67
CA ALA A 34 8.16 -5.82 5.53
C ALA A 34 9.58 -5.82 4.94
N GLU A 35 10.45 -6.73 5.41
CA GLU A 35 11.80 -6.89 4.84
C GLU A 35 11.75 -7.36 3.38
N ARG A 36 10.89 -8.33 3.02
CA ARG A 36 10.75 -8.77 1.62
C ARG A 36 10.19 -7.68 0.71
N ILE A 37 9.28 -6.85 1.22
CA ILE A 37 8.77 -5.68 0.50
C ILE A 37 9.92 -4.68 0.27
N ARG A 38 10.74 -4.42 1.29
CA ARG A 38 11.94 -3.58 1.17
C ARG A 38 12.91 -4.12 0.13
N ASP A 39 13.28 -5.40 0.20
CA ASP A 39 14.24 -6.03 -0.69
C ASP A 39 13.80 -5.94 -2.16
N TRP A 40 12.50 -5.98 -2.42
CA TRP A 40 11.96 -5.77 -3.76
C TRP A 40 11.90 -4.28 -4.13
N LEU A 41 11.16 -3.47 -3.35
CA LEU A 41 10.80 -2.11 -3.78
C LEU A 41 11.97 -1.13 -3.74
N VAL A 42 13.07 -1.43 -3.03
CA VAL A 42 14.30 -0.61 -3.09
C VAL A 42 14.82 -0.49 -4.53
N HIS A 43 14.66 -1.54 -5.34
CA HIS A 43 15.10 -1.55 -6.74
C HIS A 43 14.17 -0.78 -7.67
N GLU A 44 12.91 -0.57 -7.26
CA GLU A 44 11.94 0.23 -8.01
C GLU A 44 12.17 1.74 -7.80
N SER A 45 13.06 2.12 -6.87
CA SER A 45 13.47 3.50 -6.56
C SER A 45 12.29 4.47 -6.34
N PRO A 46 11.32 4.14 -5.45
CA PRO A 46 10.31 5.11 -5.07
C PRO A 46 10.97 6.32 -4.40
N VAL A 47 10.40 7.50 -4.63
CA VAL A 47 10.88 8.77 -4.04
C VAL A 47 9.90 9.34 -3.02
N VAL A 48 8.76 8.66 -2.85
CA VAL A 48 7.70 9.01 -1.90
C VAL A 48 7.22 7.75 -1.20
N VAL A 49 7.16 7.79 0.13
CA VAL A 49 6.48 6.79 0.95
C VAL A 49 5.38 7.48 1.75
N ARG A 50 4.15 6.98 1.61
CA ARG A 50 2.99 7.37 2.41
C ARG A 50 2.43 6.14 3.12
N SER A 51 1.92 6.34 4.31
CA SER A 51 1.30 5.27 5.07
C SER A 51 0.04 5.78 5.77
N SER A 52 -0.94 4.89 5.93
CA SER A 52 -1.93 5.02 7.00
C SER A 52 -1.25 5.29 8.35
N PRO A 53 -1.88 6.04 9.27
CA PRO A 53 -1.34 6.32 10.59
C PRO A 53 -1.20 5.07 11.48
N TYR A 54 -1.95 4.01 11.17
CA TYR A 54 -1.93 2.76 11.93
C TYR A 54 -0.51 2.17 11.98
N ARG A 55 -0.07 1.79 13.18
CA ARG A 55 1.30 1.35 13.46
C ARG A 55 1.75 0.21 12.54
N ARG A 56 0.88 -0.79 12.30
CA ARG A 56 1.15 -1.89 11.37
C ARG A 56 1.46 -1.45 9.95
N CYS A 57 0.83 -0.38 9.45
CA CYS A 57 1.10 0.15 8.11
C CYS A 57 2.47 0.84 8.08
N VAL A 58 2.74 1.71 9.05
CA VAL A 58 4.04 2.41 9.18
C VAL A 58 5.18 1.41 9.26
N GLN A 59 5.09 0.45 10.18
CA GLN A 59 6.09 -0.62 10.34
C GLN A 59 6.27 -1.49 9.10
N THR A 60 5.28 -1.58 8.20
CA THR A 60 5.41 -2.37 6.97
C THR A 60 6.34 -1.68 5.96
N VAL A 61 6.36 -0.35 5.93
CA VAL A 61 7.15 0.43 4.95
C VAL A 61 8.37 1.12 5.55
N ASP A 62 8.51 1.15 6.88
CA ASP A 62 9.69 1.69 7.57
C ASP A 62 11.02 1.12 7.04
N PRO A 63 11.20 -0.20 6.85
CA PRO A 63 12.47 -0.73 6.35
C PRO A 63 12.82 -0.21 4.95
N LEU A 64 11.81 -0.05 4.08
CA LEU A 64 11.99 0.48 2.72
C LEU A 64 12.39 1.96 2.76
N ALA A 65 11.68 2.77 3.54
CA ALA A 65 11.96 4.19 3.67
C ALA A 65 13.38 4.42 4.22
N ALA A 66 13.75 3.68 5.27
CA ALA A 66 15.10 3.71 5.84
C ALA A 66 16.19 3.32 4.83
N ALA A 67 15.96 2.27 4.03
CA ALA A 67 16.92 1.82 3.01
C ALA A 67 17.14 2.87 1.89
N LEU A 68 16.15 3.72 1.64
CA LEU A 68 16.19 4.77 0.61
C LEU A 68 16.52 6.16 1.17
N GLY A 69 16.69 6.30 2.49
CA GLY A 69 16.88 7.60 3.14
C GLY A 69 15.67 8.53 3.03
N LEU A 70 14.46 7.96 3.00
CA LEU A 70 13.19 8.67 2.93
C LEU A 70 12.47 8.65 4.28
N ASP A 71 11.58 9.61 4.48
CA ASP A 71 10.63 9.60 5.59
C ASP A 71 9.35 8.84 5.20
N VAL A 72 8.77 8.10 6.16
CA VAL A 72 7.39 7.64 6.06
C VAL A 72 6.48 8.79 6.49
N VAL A 73 5.77 9.38 5.53
CA VAL A 73 4.81 10.45 5.82
C VAL A 73 3.44 9.82 6.03
N VAL A 74 2.87 10.01 7.22
CA VAL A 74 1.51 9.54 7.53
C VAL A 74 0.47 10.36 6.78
N ASP A 75 -0.58 9.70 6.30
CA ASP A 75 -1.70 10.32 5.60
C ASP A 75 -3.02 9.62 6.00
N GLU A 76 -3.92 10.36 6.63
CA GLU A 76 -5.24 9.89 7.08
C GLU A 76 -6.10 9.36 5.93
N ARG A 77 -5.82 9.79 4.69
CA ARG A 77 -6.54 9.33 3.51
C ARG A 77 -6.24 7.87 3.16
N LEU A 78 -5.31 7.23 3.88
CA LEU A 78 -4.98 5.81 3.77
C LEU A 78 -5.52 4.95 4.92
N ALA A 79 -6.15 5.55 5.94
CA ALA A 79 -6.70 4.85 7.11
C ALA A 79 -7.88 3.92 6.77
N GLU A 80 -8.17 2.98 7.66
CA GLU A 80 -9.32 2.06 7.51
C GLU A 80 -10.64 2.85 7.54
N GLY A 81 -11.58 2.51 6.67
CA GLY A 81 -12.88 3.19 6.57
C GLY A 81 -12.86 4.55 5.87
N THR A 82 -11.70 5.03 5.40
CA THR A 82 -11.62 6.29 4.66
C THR A 82 -12.44 6.20 3.36
N PRO A 83 -13.25 7.23 3.02
CA PRO A 83 -13.96 7.29 1.76
C PRO A 83 -13.03 7.24 0.55
N ILE A 84 -13.40 6.45 -0.45
CA ILE A 84 -12.62 6.28 -1.69
C ILE A 84 -12.27 7.57 -2.41
N GLU A 85 -13.10 8.60 -2.29
CA GLU A 85 -12.86 9.92 -2.90
C GLU A 85 -11.61 10.58 -2.33
N GLU A 86 -11.38 10.44 -1.03
CA GLU A 86 -10.22 10.99 -0.35
C GLU A 86 -8.95 10.18 -0.67
N SER A 87 -9.03 8.85 -0.60
CA SER A 87 -7.91 7.98 -0.96
C SER A 87 -7.53 8.12 -2.44
N TRP A 88 -8.50 8.32 -3.33
CA TRP A 88 -8.24 8.52 -4.76
C TRP A 88 -7.63 9.90 -5.05
N ALA A 89 -8.00 10.93 -4.31
CA ALA A 89 -7.35 12.24 -4.43
C ALA A 89 -5.83 12.15 -4.13
N LEU A 90 -5.43 11.39 -3.11
CA LEU A 90 -4.02 11.10 -2.84
C LEU A 90 -3.34 10.34 -3.99
N VAL A 91 -4.04 9.38 -4.61
CA VAL A 91 -3.52 8.70 -5.82
C VAL A 91 -3.26 9.72 -6.92
N GLU A 92 -4.22 10.59 -7.23
CA GLU A 92 -4.10 11.64 -8.26
C GLU A 92 -2.97 12.64 -7.97
N GLU A 93 -2.70 12.96 -6.70
CA GLU A 93 -1.56 13.78 -6.30
C GLU A 93 -0.19 13.14 -6.62
N LEU A 94 -0.12 11.81 -6.60
CA LEU A 94 1.14 11.06 -6.65
C LEU A 94 1.36 10.24 -7.92
N VAL A 95 0.39 10.17 -8.84
CA VAL A 95 0.47 9.36 -10.08
C VAL A 95 1.65 9.72 -10.99
N THR A 96 2.16 10.95 -10.92
CA THR A 96 3.32 11.41 -11.70
C THR A 96 4.66 11.05 -11.05
N THR A 97 4.63 10.45 -9.86
CA THR A 97 5.81 10.09 -9.06
C THR A 97 5.88 8.58 -8.88
N THR A 98 7.08 8.03 -8.71
CA THR A 98 7.20 6.63 -8.23
C THR A 98 7.01 6.63 -6.72
N ALA A 99 5.86 6.11 -6.26
CA ALA A 99 5.42 6.26 -4.87
C ALA A 99 4.91 4.95 -4.28
N VAL A 100 5.06 4.79 -2.97
CA VAL A 100 4.51 3.67 -2.18
C VAL A 100 3.45 4.21 -1.24
N LEU A 101 2.24 3.64 -1.29
CA LEU A 101 1.14 3.94 -0.35
C LEU A 101 0.82 2.67 0.45
N CYS A 102 1.01 2.68 1.77
CA CYS A 102 0.64 1.57 2.64
C CYS A 102 -0.74 1.77 3.26
N SER A 103 -1.62 0.78 3.13
CA SER A 103 -3.02 0.86 3.59
C SER A 103 -3.60 -0.54 3.92
N HIS A 104 -4.92 -0.63 4.00
CA HIS A 104 -5.68 -1.70 4.62
C HIS A 104 -6.43 -2.58 3.62
N GLY A 105 -7.08 -3.61 4.14
CA GLY A 105 -7.77 -4.64 3.35
C GLY A 105 -9.12 -4.23 2.77
N ASP A 106 -9.64 -3.08 3.16
CA ASP A 106 -10.87 -2.43 2.69
C ASP A 106 -10.57 -1.33 1.66
N VAL A 107 -9.57 -0.48 1.93
CA VAL A 107 -9.19 0.65 1.07
C VAL A 107 -8.53 0.20 -0.25
N ILE A 108 -7.56 -0.71 -0.19
CA ILE A 108 -6.80 -1.12 -1.38
C ILE A 108 -7.69 -1.77 -2.45
N PRO A 109 -8.58 -2.73 -2.11
CA PRO A 109 -9.49 -3.29 -3.10
C PRO A 109 -10.39 -2.24 -3.75
N GLU A 110 -10.79 -1.20 -3.01
CA GLU A 110 -11.62 -0.13 -3.54
C GLU A 110 -10.85 0.78 -4.50
N LEU A 111 -9.61 1.15 -4.17
CA LEU A 111 -8.69 1.87 -5.07
C LEU A 111 -8.46 1.09 -6.37
N VAL A 112 -8.17 -0.21 -6.27
CA VAL A 112 -7.97 -1.08 -7.44
C VAL A 112 -9.26 -1.18 -8.26
N SER A 113 -10.40 -1.42 -7.62
CA SER A 113 -11.70 -1.50 -8.30
C SER A 113 -12.06 -0.18 -9.01
N ARG A 114 -11.73 0.95 -8.40
CA ARG A 114 -11.90 2.28 -9.00
C ARG A 114 -11.01 2.49 -10.22
N ALA A 115 -9.74 2.07 -10.15
CA ALA A 115 -8.83 2.12 -11.29
C ALA A 115 -9.32 1.20 -12.44
N GLN A 116 -9.81 0.00 -12.13
CA GLN A 116 -10.39 -0.91 -13.13
C GLN A 116 -11.63 -0.33 -13.81
N ARG A 117 -12.55 0.27 -13.03
CA ARG A 117 -13.73 0.97 -13.60
C ARG A 117 -13.35 2.14 -14.51
N ARG A 118 -12.16 2.71 -14.33
CA ARG A 118 -11.61 3.77 -15.18
C ARG A 118 -10.87 3.25 -16.42
N GLY A 119 -10.65 1.93 -16.55
CA GLY A 119 -10.03 1.32 -17.73
C GLY A 119 -8.74 0.53 -17.44
N MET A 120 -8.30 0.47 -16.18
CA MET A 120 -7.10 -0.31 -15.84
C MET A 120 -7.32 -1.81 -16.05
N VAL A 121 -6.41 -2.43 -16.79
CA VAL A 121 -6.41 -3.87 -17.02
C VAL A 121 -5.59 -4.58 -15.93
N VAL A 122 -6.13 -5.67 -15.39
CA VAL A 122 -5.43 -6.55 -14.44
C VAL A 122 -5.14 -7.86 -15.14
N PRO A 123 -3.92 -8.07 -15.66
CA PRO A 123 -3.55 -9.35 -16.23
C PRO A 123 -3.27 -10.35 -15.10
N GLY A 124 -3.91 -11.52 -15.16
CA GLY A 124 -3.62 -12.63 -14.25
C GLY A 124 -4.38 -12.56 -12.93
N LYS A 125 -3.67 -12.75 -11.82
CA LYS A 125 -4.28 -12.90 -10.48
C LYS A 125 -4.61 -11.53 -9.89
N SER A 126 -5.64 -11.50 -9.06
CA SER A 126 -5.99 -10.38 -8.20
C SER A 126 -6.05 -10.85 -6.74
N GLY A 127 -5.94 -9.91 -5.81
CA GLY A 127 -6.07 -10.20 -4.38
C GLY A 127 -5.71 -8.98 -3.53
N CYS A 128 -5.67 -9.21 -2.24
CA CYS A 128 -5.26 -8.22 -1.25
C CYS A 128 -4.80 -8.94 0.03
N SER A 129 -3.90 -9.93 -0.05
CA SER A 129 -3.39 -10.60 1.16
C SER A 129 -2.54 -9.64 2.00
N LYS A 130 -2.44 -9.84 3.32
CA LYS A 130 -1.52 -9.04 4.15
C LYS A 130 -0.10 -9.12 3.57
N GLY A 131 0.60 -8.00 3.50
CA GLY A 131 1.92 -7.84 2.88
C GLY A 131 1.92 -7.87 1.34
N SER A 132 0.76 -7.96 0.67
CA SER A 132 0.73 -7.92 -0.80
C SER A 132 0.96 -6.52 -1.35
N VAL A 133 1.43 -6.46 -2.60
CA VAL A 133 1.69 -5.22 -3.32
C VAL A 133 0.94 -5.24 -4.64
N TRP A 134 0.30 -4.12 -4.97
CA TRP A 134 -0.17 -3.80 -6.32
C TRP A 134 0.76 -2.77 -6.95
N ALA A 135 1.23 -3.02 -8.17
CA ALA A 135 1.92 -2.02 -8.99
C ALA A 135 0.98 -1.48 -10.05
N LEU A 136 0.55 -0.22 -9.90
CA LEU A 136 -0.27 0.50 -10.87
C LEU A 136 0.64 1.28 -11.81
N ARG A 137 0.57 0.99 -13.11
CA ARG A 137 1.57 1.42 -14.11
C ARG A 137 0.94 2.15 -15.28
N HIS A 138 1.76 3.00 -15.89
CA HIS A 138 1.46 3.75 -17.12
C HIS A 138 0.22 4.63 -16.97
N TRP A 139 0.32 5.65 -16.13
CA TRP A 139 -0.67 6.72 -16.03
C TRP A 139 -0.67 7.56 -17.32
N ASP A 140 -1.85 7.78 -17.92
CA ASP A 140 -2.04 8.53 -19.17
C ASP A 140 -2.85 9.84 -18.97
N ASP A 141 -2.63 10.52 -17.85
CA ASP A 141 -3.37 11.70 -17.37
C ASP A 141 -4.82 11.43 -16.93
N ARG A 142 -5.32 10.20 -17.11
CA ARG A 142 -6.68 9.84 -16.73
C ARG A 142 -6.82 8.46 -16.09
N THR A 143 -6.00 7.50 -16.52
CA THR A 143 -6.15 6.09 -16.18
C THR A 143 -4.78 5.43 -16.02
N PHE A 144 -4.73 4.38 -15.19
CA PHE A 144 -3.60 3.45 -15.24
C PHE A 144 -3.86 2.42 -16.33
N ALA A 145 -2.89 2.13 -17.20
CA ALA A 145 -3.07 1.08 -18.19
C ALA A 145 -3.13 -0.32 -17.55
N THR A 146 -2.29 -0.57 -16.54
CA THR A 146 -2.15 -1.91 -15.94
C THR A 146 -2.00 -1.88 -14.42
N GLY A 147 -2.60 -2.87 -13.75
CA GLY A 147 -2.40 -3.16 -12.34
C GLY A 147 -1.90 -4.59 -12.15
N LEU A 148 -0.75 -4.76 -11.50
CA LEU A 148 -0.14 -6.07 -11.25
C LEU A 148 -0.16 -6.40 -9.77
N TYR A 149 -0.71 -7.56 -9.42
CA TYR A 149 -0.77 -8.05 -8.04
C TYR A 149 0.35 -9.04 -7.73
N THR A 150 1.08 -8.77 -6.65
CA THR A 150 2.13 -9.64 -6.12
C THR A 150 1.87 -9.95 -4.64
N PRO A 151 1.54 -11.20 -4.27
CA PRO A 151 1.49 -11.59 -2.86
C PRO A 151 2.90 -11.81 -2.32
N VAL A 152 3.23 -11.19 -1.18
CA VAL A 152 4.48 -11.47 -0.45
C VAL A 152 4.20 -12.58 0.55
N ARG A 153 4.61 -13.79 0.20
CA ARG A 153 4.61 -14.95 1.10
C ARG A 153 5.87 -14.90 1.95
N VAL A 154 5.80 -15.39 3.18
CA VAL A 154 6.94 -15.60 4.08
C VAL A 154 7.09 -17.06 4.44
#